data_AF-A0A161ZZE9-F1
#
_entry.id   AF-A0A161ZZE9-F1
#
_cell.length_a   1.000
_cell.length_b   1.000
_cell.length_c   1.000
_cell.angle_alpha   90.00
_cell.angle_beta   90.00
_cell.angle_gamma   90.00
#
_symmetry.space_group_name_H-M   'P 1'
#
loop_
_entity.id
_entity.type
_entity.pdbx_description
1 polymer ?
#
loop_
_entity_poly.entity_id
_entity_poly.type
_entity_poly.pdbx_seq_one_letter_code
_entity_poly.pdbx_strand_id
1 'polypeptide(L)'
;MKLKKLAKLKDATIHAPIHFEYGGVEFKFNAHIKLVPENDIETLTNPQSTTDKAIVEQLLIGWDGFIDEGKDITFSKDVLDEMLCFGGITGRLSAECINAQYRVQEKN
;
A
#
# COMPACT_ATOMS: atom_id res chain seq x y z
N MET A 1 6.11 28.94 14.24
CA MET A 1 5.76 28.95 12.80
C MET A 1 5.67 27.49 12.34
N LYS A 2 4.56 27.03 11.75
CA LYS A 2 4.44 25.63 11.28
C LYS A 2 5.20 25.46 9.95
N LEU A 3 6.05 24.43 9.85
CA LEU A 3 6.88 24.18 8.67
C LEU A 3 6.01 23.76 7.47
N LYS A 4 5.91 24.63 6.45
CA LYS A 4 5.09 24.38 5.24
C LYS A 4 5.49 23.12 4.47
N LYS A 5 6.77 22.72 4.52
CA LYS A 5 7.26 21.47 3.90
C LYS A 5 6.69 20.23 4.60
N LEU A 6 6.60 20.23 5.93
CA LEU A 6 6.00 19.13 6.69
C LEU A 6 4.48 19.00 6.43
N ALA A 7 3.80 20.12 6.16
CA ALA A 7 2.40 20.08 5.78
C ALA A 7 2.17 19.33 4.46
N LYS A 8 3.08 19.45 3.49
CA LYS A 8 3.02 18.74 2.21
C LYS A 8 3.30 17.25 2.32
N LEU A 9 4.02 16.79 3.35
CA LEU A 9 4.27 15.37 3.57
C LEU A 9 3.00 14.58 3.90
N LYS A 10 1.95 15.26 4.40
CA LYS A 10 0.65 14.63 4.66
C LYS A 10 -0.06 14.14 3.41
N ASP A 11 0.27 14.75 2.27
CA ASP A 11 -0.28 14.43 0.96
C ASP A 11 0.75 13.68 0.10
N ALA A 12 1.89 13.29 0.69
CA ALA A 12 2.94 12.60 -0.05
C ALA A 12 2.56 11.14 -0.31
N THR A 13 2.86 10.69 -1.52
CA THR A 13 2.59 9.32 -1.97
C THR A 13 3.92 8.66 -2.34
N ILE A 14 4.08 7.43 -1.86
CA ILE A 14 5.18 6.54 -2.22
C ILE A 14 4.71 5.71 -3.40
N HIS A 15 5.45 5.71 -4.50
CA HIS A 15 5.20 4.84 -5.64
C HIS A 15 6.07 3.59 -5.50
N ALA A 16 5.44 2.43 -5.31
CA ALA A 16 6.14 1.17 -5.12
C ALA A 16 5.75 0.16 -6.20
N PRO A 17 6.69 -0.33 -7.03
CA PRO A 17 6.39 -1.41 -7.96
C PRO A 17 6.11 -2.69 -7.17
N ILE A 18 4.93 -3.26 -7.38
CA ILE A 18 4.50 -4.53 -6.81
C ILE A 18 4.48 -5.57 -7.93
N HIS A 19 5.13 -6.70 -7.66
CA HIS A 19 5.13 -7.86 -8.54
C HIS A 19 5.15 -9.13 -7.70
N PHE A 20 4.11 -9.94 -7.83
CA PHE A 20 4.02 -11.26 -7.19
C PHE A 20 3.06 -12.17 -7.95
N GLU A 21 3.10 -13.47 -7.64
CA GLU A 21 2.17 -14.46 -8.17
C GLU A 21 1.37 -15.06 -7.01
N TYR A 22 0.07 -15.30 -7.23
CA TYR A 22 -0.78 -16.02 -6.29
C TYR A 22 -1.67 -17.00 -7.03
N GLY A 23 -1.53 -18.30 -6.72
CA GLY A 23 -2.32 -19.36 -7.35
C GLY A 23 -2.12 -19.48 -8.88
N GLY A 24 -0.95 -19.12 -9.40
CA GLY A 24 -0.68 -19.10 -10.84
C GLY A 24 -1.12 -17.82 -11.56
N VAL A 25 -1.66 -16.83 -10.83
CA VAL A 25 -2.08 -15.54 -11.38
C VAL A 25 -1.06 -14.46 -11.00
N GLU A 26 -0.54 -13.75 -12.00
CA GLU A 26 0.41 -12.65 -11.82
C GLU A 26 -0.32 -11.37 -11.41
N PHE A 27 0.19 -10.72 -10.37
CA PHE A 27 -0.19 -9.37 -9.96
C PHE A 27 1.01 -8.46 -10.15
N LYS A 28 0.88 -7.50 -11.07
CA LYS A 28 1.94 -6.55 -11.39
C LYS A 28 1.35 -5.17 -11.63
N PHE A 29 1.74 -4.21 -10.80
CA PHE A 29 1.28 -2.82 -10.86
C PHE A 29 2.17 -1.91 -10.01
N ASN A 30 2.03 -0.59 -10.16
CA ASN A 30 2.70 0.39 -9.32
C ASN A 30 1.73 0.87 -8.24
N ALA A 31 1.94 0.48 -7.00
CA ALA A 31 1.10 0.88 -5.88
C ALA A 31 1.38 2.33 -5.46
N HIS A 32 0.30 3.05 -5.15
CA HIS A 32 0.32 4.38 -4.55
C HIS A 32 0.06 4.23 -3.06
N ILE A 33 1.10 4.42 -2.27
CA ILE A 33 1.07 4.19 -0.83
C ILE A 33 1.16 5.54 -0.12
N LYS A 34 0.20 5.82 0.76
CA LYS A 34 0.21 7.02 1.59
C LYS A 34 1.43 7.02 2.51
N LEU A 35 2.23 8.09 2.49
CA LEU A 35 3.30 8.28 3.46
C LEU A 35 2.71 8.59 4.84
N VAL A 36 3.17 7.90 5.88
CA VAL A 36 2.75 8.15 7.26
C VAL A 36 3.95 8.42 8.18
N PRO A 37 3.76 9.15 9.30
CA PRO A 37 4.78 9.29 10.34
C PRO A 37 5.21 7.95 10.94
N GLU A 38 6.42 7.91 11.49
CA GLU A 38 6.99 6.71 12.13
C GLU A 38 6.09 6.14 13.24
N ASN A 39 5.55 6.98 14.13
CA ASN A 39 4.62 6.56 15.18
C ASN A 39 3.38 5.84 14.64
N ASP A 40 2.92 6.21 13.44
CA ASP A 40 1.77 5.55 12.80
C ASP A 40 2.20 4.17 12.26
N ILE A 41 3.43 4.00 11.79
CA ILE A 41 3.98 2.70 11.36
C ILE A 41 4.10 1.75 12.54
N GLU A 42 4.63 2.23 13.68
CA GLU A 42 4.72 1.42 14.92
C GLU A 42 3.34 0.93 15.37
N THR A 43 2.32 1.79 15.23
CA THR A 43 0.94 1.41 15.52
C THR A 43 0.43 0.37 14.52
N LEU A 44 0.64 0.58 13.22
CA LEU A 44 0.18 -0.34 12.16
C LEU A 44 0.88 -1.71 12.23
N THR A 45 2.13 -1.77 12.66
CA THR A 45 2.93 -3.00 12.74
C THR A 45 2.74 -3.77 14.05
N ASN A 46 1.99 -3.22 15.01
CA ASN A 46 1.66 -3.92 16.25
C ASN A 46 0.57 -4.98 16.00
N PRO A 47 0.88 -6.29 16.11
CA PRO A 47 -0.03 -7.38 15.72
C PRO A 47 -1.32 -7.46 16.55
N GLN A 48 -1.34 -6.88 17.74
CA GLN A 48 -2.52 -6.83 18.60
C GLN A 48 -3.47 -5.68 18.25
N SER A 49 -3.05 -4.76 17.38
CA SER A 49 -3.77 -3.51 17.13
C SER A 49 -4.37 -3.40 15.73
N THR A 50 -3.74 -4.00 14.71
CA THR A 50 -4.12 -3.79 13.30
C THR A 50 -4.03 -5.10 12.51
N THR A 51 -5.01 -5.35 11.65
CA THR A 51 -5.00 -6.48 10.71
C THR A 51 -4.38 -6.08 9.37
N ASP A 52 -3.86 -7.04 8.62
CA ASP A 52 -3.33 -6.79 7.27
C ASP A 52 -4.34 -6.08 6.36
N LYS A 53 -5.62 -6.46 6.44
CA LYS A 53 -6.70 -5.79 5.70
C LYS A 53 -6.77 -4.31 6.06
N ALA A 54 -6.76 -3.99 7.36
CA ALA A 54 -6.81 -2.60 7.83
C ALA A 54 -5.55 -1.80 7.46
N ILE A 55 -4.38 -2.44 7.41
CA ILE A 55 -3.14 -1.81 6.93
C ILE A 55 -3.29 -1.41 5.45
N VAL A 56 -3.74 -2.34 4.60
CA VAL A 56 -3.91 -2.06 3.17
C VAL A 56 -4.95 -0.98 2.94
N GLU A 57 -6.12 -1.04 3.59
CA GLU A 57 -7.17 -0.03 3.46
C GLU A 57 -6.71 1.38 3.87
N GLN A 58 -5.79 1.48 4.84
CA GLN A 58 -5.26 2.78 5.30
C GLN A 58 -4.13 3.33 4.43
N LEU A 59 -3.29 2.44 3.89
CA LEU A 59 -2.05 2.82 3.23
C LEU A 59 -2.13 2.79 1.71
N LEU A 60 -2.86 1.84 1.10
CA LEU A 60 -2.98 1.72 -0.35
C LEU A 60 -4.09 2.63 -0.87
N ILE A 61 -3.70 3.75 -1.49
CA ILE A 61 -4.62 4.81 -1.95
C ILE A 61 -4.81 4.84 -3.47
N GLY A 62 -4.15 3.92 -4.19
CA GLY A 62 -4.20 3.87 -5.64
C GLY A 62 -3.23 2.85 -6.22
N TRP A 63 -3.31 2.65 -7.53
CA TRP A 63 -2.27 2.01 -8.33
C TRP A 63 -2.35 2.49 -9.78
N ASP A 64 -1.25 2.30 -10.50
CA ASP A 64 -1.17 2.46 -11.96
C ASP A 64 -0.69 1.16 -12.62
N GLY A 65 -1.16 0.91 -13.84
CA GLY A 65 -0.65 -0.17 -14.69
C GLY A 65 -1.03 -1.57 -14.22
N PHE A 66 -2.13 -1.71 -13.49
CA PHE A 66 -2.70 -3.01 -13.17
C PHE A 66 -3.49 -3.52 -14.37
N ILE A 67 -2.95 -4.51 -15.08
CA ILE A 67 -3.59 -5.11 -16.24
C ILE A 67 -4.23 -6.44 -15.86
N ASP A 68 -5.53 -6.58 -16.11
CA ASP A 68 -6.27 -7.84 -15.98
C ASP A 68 -7.03 -8.14 -17.28
N GLU A 69 -6.88 -9.36 -17.78
CA GLU A 69 -7.42 -9.80 -19.08
C GLU A 69 -7.21 -8.79 -20.24
N GLY A 70 -6.06 -8.10 -20.24
CA GLY A 70 -5.71 -7.11 -21.27
C GLY A 70 -6.37 -5.74 -21.11
N LYS A 71 -7.04 -5.48 -19.98
CA LYS A 71 -7.65 -4.20 -19.63
C LYS A 71 -6.95 -3.56 -18.45
N ASP A 72 -6.82 -2.23 -18.48
CA ASP A 72 -6.34 -1.46 -17.34
C ASP A 72 -7.44 -1.39 -16.27
N ILE A 73 -7.11 -1.89 -15.08
CA ILE A 73 -7.98 -1.91 -13.93
C ILE A 73 -7.69 -0.67 -13.09
N THR A 74 -8.56 0.33 -13.25
CA THR A 74 -8.52 1.54 -12.43
C THR A 74 -8.76 1.20 -10.97
N PHE A 75 -8.00 1.85 -10.08
CA PHE A 75 -8.22 1.73 -8.65
C PHE A 75 -9.65 2.10 -8.26
N SER A 76 -10.32 1.19 -7.58
CA SER A 76 -11.59 1.43 -6.91
C SER A 76 -11.63 0.65 -5.61
N LYS A 77 -12.47 1.11 -4.67
CA LYS A 77 -12.63 0.42 -3.39
C LYS A 77 -13.19 -0.99 -3.58
N ASP A 78 -14.12 -1.16 -4.52
CA ASP A 78 -14.74 -2.45 -4.80
C ASP A 78 -13.70 -3.47 -5.30
N VAL A 79 -12.83 -3.06 -6.23
CA VAL A 79 -11.73 -3.91 -6.74
C VAL A 79 -10.76 -4.25 -5.61
N LEU A 80 -10.42 -3.28 -4.76
CA LEU A 80 -9.57 -3.53 -3.61
C LEU A 80 -10.23 -4.54 -2.65
N ASP A 81 -11.51 -4.39 -2.35
CA ASP A 81 -12.23 -5.31 -1.47
C ASP A 81 -12.30 -6.74 -2.04
N GLU A 82 -12.44 -6.89 -3.36
CA GLU A 82 -12.34 -8.18 -4.06
C GLU A 82 -10.95 -8.81 -3.88
N MET A 83 -9.87 -8.04 -4.07
CA MET A 83 -8.51 -8.52 -3.84
C MET A 83 -8.29 -8.95 -2.38
N LEU A 84 -8.84 -8.18 -1.43
CA LEU A 84 -8.66 -8.40 0.00
C LEU A 84 -9.45 -9.60 0.56
N CYS A 85 -10.34 -10.19 -0.23
CA CYS A 85 -10.99 -11.47 0.09
C CYS A 85 -9.98 -12.63 0.14
N PHE A 86 -8.81 -12.48 -0.51
CA PHE A 86 -7.76 -13.50 -0.54
C PHE A 86 -6.65 -13.17 0.46
N GLY A 87 -6.59 -13.93 1.57
CA GLY A 87 -5.63 -13.67 2.65
C GLY A 87 -4.16 -13.58 2.21
N GLY A 88 -3.73 -14.40 1.23
CA GLY A 88 -2.37 -14.33 0.70
C GLY A 88 -2.07 -13.03 -0.07
N ILE A 89 -3.06 -12.51 -0.80
CA ILE A 89 -2.95 -11.21 -1.47
C ILE A 89 -2.92 -10.10 -0.42
N THR A 90 -3.84 -10.14 0.55
CA THR A 90 -3.92 -9.16 1.65
C THR A 90 -2.60 -9.06 2.42
N GLY A 91 -2.03 -10.19 2.83
CA GLY A 91 -0.75 -10.21 3.54
C GLY A 91 0.41 -9.68 2.69
N ARG A 92 0.43 -9.99 1.39
CA ARG A 92 1.45 -9.49 0.46
C ARG A 92 1.37 -7.98 0.28
N LEU A 93 0.16 -7.45 0.07
CA LEU A 93 -0.06 -6.00 -0.07
C LEU A 93 0.25 -5.25 1.22
N SER A 94 -0.14 -5.80 2.37
CA SER A 94 0.17 -5.25 3.70
C SER A 94 1.68 -5.12 3.89
N ALA A 95 2.42 -6.20 3.64
CA ALA A 95 3.88 -6.21 3.75
C ALA A 95 4.54 -5.19 2.81
N GLU A 96 4.10 -5.09 1.55
CA GLU A 96 4.64 -4.09 0.62
C GLU A 96 4.33 -2.65 1.04
N CYS A 97 3.14 -2.39 1.61
CA CYS A 97 2.77 -1.08 2.15
C CYS A 97 3.71 -0.65 3.28
N ILE A 98 4.00 -1.54 4.23
CA ILE A 98 4.92 -1.28 5.35
C ILE A 98 6.37 -1.15 4.84
N ASN A 99 6.83 -2.07 4.01
CA ASN A 99 8.18 -2.03 3.44
C ASN A 99 8.42 -0.76 2.62
N ALA A 100 7.40 -0.22 1.96
CA ALA A 100 7.51 1.06 1.26
C ALA A 100 7.80 2.22 2.21
N GLN A 101 7.21 2.23 3.42
CA GLN A 101 7.50 3.26 4.43
C GLN A 101 8.96 3.19 4.88
N TYR A 102 9.44 2.01 5.27
CA TYR A 102 10.83 1.83 5.72
C TYR A 102 11.83 2.20 4.62
N ARG A 103 11.56 1.83 3.36
CA ARG A 103 12.42 2.21 2.21
C ARG A 103 12.60 3.72 2.05
N VAL A 104 11.58 4.52 2.36
CA VAL A 104 11.65 5.98 2.28
C VAL A 104 12.35 6.56 3.50
N GLN A 105 12.19 5.94 4.68
CA GLN A 105 12.83 6.38 5.92
C GLN A 105 14.33 6.05 5.97
N GLU A 106 14.74 4.87 5.51
CA GLU A 106 16.16 4.43 5.53
C GLU A 106 17.03 5.11 4.46
N LYS A 107 16.42 5.63 3.39
CA LYS A 107 17.15 6.31 2.31
C LYS A 107 17.45 7.79 2.60
N ASN A 108 16.98 8.33 3.72
CA ASN A 108 17.12 9.74 4.11
C ASN A 108 17.77 9.88 5.49
#